data_AF-A0A452ZJ43-F1
#
_entry.id   AF-A0A452ZJ43-F1
#
_cell.length_a   1.000
_cell.length_b   1.000
_cell.length_c   1.000
_cell.angle_alpha   90.00
_cell.angle_beta   90.00
_cell.angle_gamma   90.00
#
_symmetry.space_group_name_H-M   'P 1'
#
loop_
_entity.id
_entity.type
_entity.pdbx_description
1 polymer ?
#
loop_
_entity_poly.entity_id
_entity_poly.type
_entity_poly.pdbx_seq_one_letter_code
_entity_poly.pdbx_strand_id
1 'polypeptide(L)'
;MMICSSFILNHTQEANEWTIYPWIHNNCNSLSDKDQLRAVSFPDIHPSSAGITEGFSMCAGDFVEVYNEESQESAWDAVVTCFFLDTAHNIVEYIEIISKILKDGGIWVNMGPLLYHFADAYGPDDDMSIELSLEDVKRVAYHYGFVMEMEKMIDTTYTANMVSMMQNRYRAAFWTMRKDVSRSKAKKRQ
;
A
#
# COMPACT_ATOMS: atom_id res chain seq x y z
N MET A 1 -6.93 -4.98 -9.96
CA MET A 1 -5.45 -5.10 -9.89
C MET A 1 -4.92 -6.46 -10.36
N MET A 2 -5.50 -7.60 -9.96
CA MET A 2 -4.95 -8.94 -10.28
C MET A 2 -4.84 -9.26 -11.78
N ILE A 3 -5.85 -8.91 -12.59
CA ILE A 3 -5.82 -9.19 -14.04
C ILE A 3 -4.68 -8.40 -14.72
N CYS A 4 -4.60 -7.09 -14.45
CA CYS A 4 -3.56 -6.24 -15.05
C CYS A 4 -2.15 -6.62 -14.60
N SER A 5 -1.96 -6.99 -13.32
CA SER A 5 -0.65 -7.45 -12.83
C SER A 5 -0.24 -8.77 -13.46
N SER A 6 -1.14 -9.76 -13.56
CA SER A 6 -0.85 -11.01 -14.27
C SER A 6 -0.48 -10.77 -15.73
N PHE A 7 -1.22 -9.88 -16.41
CA PHE A 7 -0.89 -9.45 -17.78
C PHE A 7 0.53 -8.87 -17.88
N ILE A 8 0.84 -7.85 -17.06
CA ILE A 8 2.14 -7.18 -17.11
C ILE A 8 3.27 -8.18 -16.78
N LEU A 9 3.13 -8.93 -15.70
CA LEU A 9 4.21 -9.79 -15.17
C LEU A 9 4.44 -11.06 -15.99
N ASN A 10 3.40 -11.66 -16.57
CA ASN A 10 3.49 -12.99 -17.17
C ASN A 10 3.35 -12.99 -18.71
N HIS A 11 2.84 -11.91 -19.30
CA HIS A 11 2.55 -11.87 -20.74
C HIS A 11 3.36 -10.82 -21.51
N THR A 12 4.04 -9.89 -20.84
CA THR A 12 4.98 -8.97 -21.50
C THR A 12 6.29 -9.69 -21.86
N GLN A 13 6.81 -9.45 -23.05
CA GLN A 13 8.07 -10.01 -23.57
C GLN A 13 9.23 -9.00 -23.60
N GLU A 14 8.93 -7.70 -23.69
CA GLU A 14 9.96 -6.66 -23.75
C GLU A 14 9.53 -5.34 -23.09
N ALA A 15 10.48 -4.42 -22.90
CA ALA A 15 10.18 -3.10 -22.38
C ALA A 15 9.43 -2.24 -23.41
N ASN A 16 8.48 -1.43 -22.96
CA ASN A 16 7.64 -0.53 -23.74
C ASN A 16 6.76 -1.21 -24.80
N GLU A 17 6.48 -2.51 -24.64
CA GLU A 17 5.69 -3.32 -25.58
C GLU A 17 4.26 -2.78 -25.79
N TRP A 18 3.63 -2.29 -24.73
CA TRP A 18 2.22 -1.88 -24.73
C TRP A 18 2.08 -0.37 -24.66
N THR A 19 1.02 0.18 -25.22
CA THR A 19 0.75 1.63 -25.18
C THR A 19 -0.68 1.91 -24.75
N ILE A 20 -0.85 2.84 -23.80
CA ILE A 20 -2.14 3.33 -23.31
C ILE A 20 -2.23 4.85 -23.42
N TYR A 21 -3.45 5.36 -23.29
CA TYR A 21 -3.74 6.80 -23.27
C TYR A 21 -4.45 7.16 -21.97
N PRO A 22 -3.71 7.25 -20.85
CA PRO A 22 -4.32 7.27 -19.52
C PRO A 22 -5.07 8.57 -19.21
N TRP A 23 -5.01 9.60 -20.05
CA TRP A 23 -5.60 10.92 -19.75
C TRP A 23 -6.84 11.26 -20.59
N ILE A 24 -7.24 10.39 -21.52
CA ILE A 24 -8.33 10.65 -22.48
C ILE A 24 -9.70 10.86 -21.83
N HIS A 25 -9.87 10.38 -20.60
CA HIS A 25 -11.13 10.48 -19.87
C HIS A 25 -11.30 11.81 -19.11
N ASN A 26 -10.25 12.64 -19.02
CA ASN A 26 -10.31 13.92 -18.30
C ASN A 26 -10.31 15.11 -19.28
N ASN A 27 -11.47 15.75 -19.41
CA ASN A 27 -11.67 16.90 -20.30
C ASN A 27 -11.34 18.26 -19.65
N CYS A 28 -11.00 18.27 -18.36
CA CYS A 28 -10.75 19.48 -17.59
C CYS A 28 -9.24 19.65 -17.33
N ASN A 29 -8.82 20.89 -17.05
CA ASN A 29 -7.45 21.22 -16.61
C ASN A 29 -6.33 20.76 -17.56
N SER A 30 -6.64 20.54 -18.83
CA SER A 30 -5.63 20.28 -19.88
C SER A 30 -5.14 21.60 -20.47
N LEU A 31 -3.83 21.72 -20.70
CA LEU A 31 -3.25 22.88 -21.38
C LEU A 31 -3.49 22.84 -22.89
N SER A 32 -3.57 21.63 -23.46
CA SER A 32 -3.87 21.37 -24.87
C SER A 32 -4.46 19.98 -25.09
N ASP A 33 -5.12 19.76 -26.24
CA ASP A 33 -5.65 18.45 -26.63
C ASP A 33 -4.55 17.38 -26.74
N LYS A 34 -3.31 17.80 -27.08
CA LYS A 34 -2.15 16.89 -27.13
C LYS A 34 -1.83 16.32 -25.76
N ASP A 35 -2.04 17.09 -24.68
CA ASP A 35 -1.78 16.61 -23.33
C ASP A 35 -2.79 15.53 -22.93
N GLN A 36 -4.05 15.68 -23.34
CA GLN A 36 -5.10 14.71 -23.10
C GLN A 36 -4.89 13.42 -23.91
N LEU A 37 -4.49 13.55 -25.17
CA LEU A 37 -4.30 12.42 -26.10
C LEU A 37 -2.89 11.83 -26.08
N ARG A 38 -2.03 12.19 -25.10
CA ARG A 38 -0.66 11.66 -25.07
C ARG A 38 -0.63 10.17 -24.71
N ALA A 39 0.19 9.44 -25.45
CA ALA A 39 0.47 8.04 -25.21
C ALA A 39 1.46 7.84 -24.05
N VAL A 40 1.34 6.70 -23.37
CA VAL A 40 2.33 6.18 -22.41
C VAL A 40 2.57 4.71 -22.73
N SER A 41 3.83 4.35 -22.94
CA SER A 41 4.24 2.96 -23.18
C SER A 41 4.65 2.27 -21.88
N PHE A 42 4.41 0.96 -21.77
CA PHE A 42 4.70 0.15 -20.58
C PHE A 42 4.94 -1.33 -20.94
N PRO A 43 5.56 -2.12 -20.05
CA PRO A 43 6.30 -1.67 -18.86
C PRO A 43 7.66 -1.07 -19.25
N ASP A 44 8.16 -0.09 -18.50
CA ASP A 44 9.45 0.54 -18.74
C ASP A 44 10.64 -0.43 -18.59
N ILE A 45 10.45 -1.51 -17.82
CA ILE A 45 11.39 -2.61 -17.64
C ILE A 45 10.66 -3.93 -17.94
N HIS A 46 11.30 -4.83 -18.69
CA HIS A 46 10.77 -6.19 -18.88
C HIS A 46 10.77 -6.94 -17.53
N PRO A 47 9.63 -7.40 -16.98
CA PRO A 47 9.57 -7.94 -15.63
C PRO A 47 10.52 -9.11 -15.36
N SER A 48 10.69 -10.03 -16.31
CA SER A 48 11.62 -11.17 -16.15
C SER A 48 13.09 -10.77 -16.21
N SER A 49 13.42 -9.54 -16.63
CA SER A 49 14.81 -9.03 -16.62
C SER A 49 15.32 -8.69 -15.23
N ALA A 50 14.45 -8.63 -14.21
CA ALA A 50 14.82 -8.31 -12.84
C ALA A 50 15.74 -9.36 -12.16
N GLY A 51 15.98 -10.51 -12.80
CA GLY A 51 16.86 -11.57 -12.28
C GLY A 51 16.30 -12.27 -11.04
N ILE A 52 15.02 -12.06 -10.72
CA ILE A 52 14.34 -12.76 -9.64
C ILE A 52 13.94 -14.13 -10.16
N THR A 53 14.76 -15.13 -9.88
CA THR A 53 14.55 -16.49 -10.36
C THR A 53 13.66 -17.31 -9.43
N GLU A 54 13.57 -16.95 -8.15
CA GLU A 54 12.77 -17.64 -7.14
C GLU A 54 12.25 -16.64 -6.08
N GLY A 55 11.12 -16.97 -5.45
CA GLY A 55 10.62 -16.24 -4.28
C GLY A 55 9.72 -15.03 -4.55
N PHE A 56 9.40 -14.71 -5.80
CA PHE A 56 8.38 -13.71 -6.13
C PHE A 56 7.02 -14.37 -6.37
N SER A 57 6.01 -13.95 -5.62
CA SER A 57 4.64 -14.44 -5.73
C SER A 57 3.63 -13.33 -5.46
N MET A 58 2.38 -13.56 -5.87
CA MET A 58 1.24 -12.70 -5.59
C MET A 58 0.12 -13.53 -5.01
N CYS A 59 -0.51 -13.04 -3.94
CA CYS A 59 -1.69 -13.65 -3.34
C CYS A 59 -2.94 -12.86 -3.73
N ALA A 60 -4.01 -13.57 -4.07
CA ALA A 60 -5.32 -12.98 -4.33
C ALA A 60 -6.22 -13.20 -3.12
N GLY A 61 -6.79 -12.13 -2.59
CA GLY A 61 -7.71 -12.18 -1.46
C GLY A 61 -7.71 -10.89 -0.67
N ASP A 62 -8.57 -10.84 0.35
CA ASP A 62 -8.52 -9.80 1.35
C ASP A 62 -7.31 -9.99 2.29
N PHE A 63 -6.62 -8.90 2.63
CA PHE A 63 -5.41 -8.97 3.45
C PHE A 63 -5.70 -9.55 4.83
N VAL A 64 -6.82 -9.18 5.45
CA VAL A 64 -7.20 -9.67 6.77
C VAL A 64 -7.48 -11.16 6.70
N GLU A 65 -8.31 -11.59 5.75
CA GLU A 65 -8.70 -12.99 5.62
C GLU A 65 -7.50 -13.91 5.36
N VAL A 66 -6.64 -13.53 4.40
CA VAL A 66 -5.50 -14.35 3.98
C VAL A 66 -4.42 -14.41 5.06
N TYR A 67 -4.10 -13.29 5.70
CA TYR A 67 -2.95 -13.18 6.60
C TYR A 67 -3.28 -13.40 8.08
N ASN A 68 -4.56 -13.57 8.42
CA ASN A 68 -4.97 -13.95 9.77
C ASN A 68 -4.95 -15.47 10.03
N GLU A 69 -4.54 -16.30 9.07
CA GLU A 69 -4.34 -17.73 9.31
C GLU A 69 -3.19 -18.00 10.31
N GLU A 70 -3.27 -19.11 11.05
CA GLU A 70 -2.19 -19.55 11.96
C GLU A 70 -0.87 -19.81 11.20
N SER A 71 -0.96 -20.23 9.94
CA SER A 71 0.18 -20.49 9.05
C SER A 71 1.06 -19.25 8.81
N GLN A 72 0.49 -18.05 8.98
CA GLN A 72 1.16 -16.78 8.73
C GLN A 72 1.79 -16.16 9.98
N GLU A 73 1.49 -16.69 11.18
CA GLU A 73 2.02 -16.15 12.44
C GLU A 73 3.56 -16.21 12.43
N SER A 74 4.21 -15.05 12.61
CA SER A 74 5.67 -14.93 12.60
C SER A 74 6.35 -15.55 11.36
N ALA A 75 5.70 -15.50 10.19
CA ALA A 75 6.26 -16.03 8.95
C ALA A 75 7.14 -15.01 8.19
N TRP A 76 6.96 -13.70 8.43
CA TRP A 76 7.52 -12.65 7.58
C TRP A 76 8.62 -11.86 8.29
N ASP A 77 9.76 -11.65 7.62
CA ASP A 77 10.86 -10.82 8.14
C ASP A 77 10.57 -9.31 7.99
N ALA A 78 9.80 -8.95 6.96
CA ALA A 78 9.40 -7.58 6.70
C ALA A 78 8.00 -7.49 6.07
N VAL A 79 7.31 -6.38 6.37
CA VAL A 79 6.05 -5.99 5.72
C VAL A 79 6.21 -4.56 5.22
N VAL A 80 5.80 -4.31 3.98
CA VAL A 80 5.83 -2.98 3.36
C VAL A 80 4.42 -2.58 2.96
N THR A 81 3.92 -1.47 3.51
CA THR A 81 2.63 -0.90 3.15
C THR A 81 2.85 0.41 2.38
N CYS A 82 2.28 0.55 1.20
CA CYS A 82 2.44 1.74 0.36
C CYS A 82 1.07 2.18 -0.17
N PHE A 83 0.55 3.34 0.27
CA PHE A 83 -0.82 3.79 -0.02
C PHE A 83 -1.87 2.69 0.25
N PHE A 84 -1.78 2.08 1.43
CA PHE A 84 -2.53 0.86 1.78
C PHE A 84 -3.29 0.94 3.10
N LEU A 85 -2.71 1.53 4.16
CA LEU A 85 -3.34 1.49 5.48
C LEU A 85 -4.71 2.17 5.55
N ASP A 86 -4.90 3.18 4.72
CA ASP A 86 -6.12 3.96 4.59
C ASP A 86 -7.20 3.30 3.71
N THR A 87 -6.93 2.11 3.17
CA THR A 87 -7.94 1.28 2.49
C THR A 87 -8.71 0.38 3.44
N ALA A 88 -8.36 0.35 4.73
CA ALA A 88 -9.03 -0.49 5.72
C ALA A 88 -10.37 0.10 6.15
N HIS A 89 -11.37 -0.76 6.37
CA HIS A 89 -12.52 -0.42 7.22
C HIS A 89 -12.08 -0.16 8.66
N ASN A 90 -11.20 -1.03 9.17
CA ASN A 90 -10.60 -0.90 10.49
C ASN A 90 -9.07 -0.97 10.41
N ILE A 91 -8.41 0.19 10.45
CA ILE A 91 -6.95 0.28 10.42
C ILE A 91 -6.28 -0.43 11.61
N VAL A 92 -6.96 -0.58 12.75
CA VAL A 92 -6.43 -1.30 13.92
C VAL A 92 -6.23 -2.78 13.59
N GLU A 93 -7.16 -3.38 12.85
CA GLU A 93 -7.08 -4.78 12.43
C GLU A 93 -5.91 -5.01 11.46
N TYR A 94 -5.67 -4.08 10.54
CA TYR A 94 -4.47 -4.12 9.70
C TYR A 94 -3.19 -4.12 10.55
N ILE A 95 -3.07 -3.21 11.53
CA ILE A 95 -1.88 -3.12 12.40
C ILE A 95 -1.69 -4.39 13.24
N GLU A 96 -2.78 -4.97 13.75
CA GLU A 96 -2.77 -6.23 14.48
C GLU A 96 -2.22 -7.38 13.64
N ILE A 97 -2.70 -7.52 12.40
CA ILE A 97 -2.27 -8.59 11.50
C ILE A 97 -0.83 -8.39 11.08
N ILE A 98 -0.41 -7.16 10.75
CA ILE A 98 0.99 -6.84 10.46
C ILE A 98 1.88 -7.25 11.65
N SER A 99 1.45 -6.97 12.89
CA SER A 99 2.17 -7.42 14.08
C SER A 99 2.18 -8.94 14.20
N LYS A 100 1.04 -9.63 14.00
CA LYS A 100 0.92 -11.09 14.08
C LYS A 100 1.86 -11.80 13.09
N ILE A 101 1.87 -11.37 11.83
CA ILE A 101 2.59 -12.08 10.77
C ILE A 101 4.09 -11.80 10.76
N LEU A 102 4.52 -10.67 11.33
CA LEU A 102 5.93 -10.36 11.46
C LEU A 102 6.61 -11.23 12.51
N LYS A 103 7.80 -11.74 12.19
CA LYS A 103 8.71 -12.35 13.16
C LYS A 103 9.08 -11.35 14.26
N ASP A 104 9.44 -11.87 15.42
CA ASP A 104 10.10 -11.09 16.46
C ASP A 104 11.38 -10.43 15.88
N GLY A 105 11.51 -9.11 16.02
CA GLY A 105 12.57 -8.33 15.39
C GLY A 105 12.34 -7.96 13.93
N GLY A 106 11.24 -8.40 13.32
CA GLY A 106 10.83 -8.06 11.96
C GLY A 106 10.49 -6.57 11.78
N ILE A 107 10.50 -6.12 10.53
CA ILE A 107 10.43 -4.69 10.18
C ILE A 107 9.12 -4.39 9.45
N TRP A 108 8.43 -3.34 9.89
CA TRP A 108 7.32 -2.75 9.14
C TRP A 108 7.76 -1.41 8.54
N VAL A 109 7.72 -1.33 7.21
CA VAL A 109 7.92 -0.08 6.47
C VAL A 109 6.56 0.41 5.97
N ASN A 110 6.26 1.69 6.16
CA ASN A 110 5.07 2.31 5.60
C ASN A 110 5.43 3.55 4.78
N MET A 111 4.67 3.80 3.71
CA MET A 111 4.64 5.08 3.00
C MET A 111 3.23 5.37 2.48
N GLY A 112 2.53 6.34 3.04
CA GLY A 112 1.20 6.69 2.54
C GLY A 112 0.55 7.87 3.27
N PRO A 113 -0.52 8.44 2.69
CA PRO A 113 -1.39 9.36 3.40
C PRO A 113 -2.34 8.60 4.34
N LEU A 114 -3.31 9.32 4.90
CA LEU A 114 -4.47 8.76 5.61
C LEU A 114 -5.75 9.29 4.96
N LEU A 115 -5.96 8.94 3.68
CA LEU A 115 -7.18 9.25 2.94
C LEU A 115 -8.13 8.06 3.05
N TYR A 116 -8.84 7.97 4.17
CA TYR A 116 -9.69 6.83 4.49
C TYR A 116 -10.75 6.58 3.42
N HIS A 117 -10.70 5.40 2.80
CA HIS A 117 -11.49 5.07 1.61
C HIS A 117 -13.01 5.11 1.85
N PHE A 118 -13.43 4.77 3.07
CA PHE A 118 -14.83 4.62 3.45
C PHE A 118 -15.38 5.79 4.27
N ALA A 119 -14.60 6.86 4.50
CA ALA A 119 -15.01 7.98 5.36
C ALA A 119 -16.27 8.71 4.87
N ASP A 120 -16.47 8.77 3.55
CA ASP A 120 -17.62 9.42 2.91
C ASP A 120 -18.64 8.40 2.36
N ALA A 121 -18.57 7.12 2.77
CA ALA A 121 -19.45 6.06 2.30
C ALA A 121 -20.85 6.16 2.93
N TYR A 122 -21.64 7.16 2.51
CA TYR A 122 -23.04 7.31 2.92
C TYR A 122 -23.95 6.40 2.09
N GLY A 123 -23.92 5.09 2.39
CA GLY A 123 -24.75 4.06 1.76
C GLY A 123 -25.73 3.40 2.75
N PRO A 124 -26.75 2.66 2.26
CA PRO A 124 -27.70 1.92 3.11
C PRO A 124 -27.04 0.84 3.98
N ASP A 125 -25.82 0.42 3.64
CA ASP A 125 -25.04 -0.60 4.33
C ASP A 125 -24.10 -0.02 5.41
N ASP A 126 -24.05 1.31 5.60
CA ASP A 126 -23.23 2.03 6.60
C ASP A 126 -21.85 1.40 6.79
N ASP A 127 -21.05 1.40 5.70
CA ASP A 127 -19.74 0.77 5.66
C ASP A 127 -18.86 1.39 6.75
N MET A 128 -18.62 0.62 7.81
CA MET A 128 -17.85 1.06 8.96
C MET A 128 -16.44 1.53 8.54
N SER A 129 -16.07 2.71 9.04
CA SER A 129 -14.77 3.36 8.79
C SER A 129 -14.20 3.85 10.13
N ILE A 130 -13.06 3.29 10.56
CA ILE A 130 -12.32 3.77 11.73
C ILE A 130 -11.19 4.68 11.26
N GLU A 131 -11.49 5.98 11.32
CA GLU A 131 -10.57 7.06 10.93
C GLU A 131 -9.71 7.50 12.12
N LEU A 132 -8.43 7.16 12.08
CA LEU A 132 -7.47 7.57 13.10
C LEU A 132 -6.58 8.71 12.61
N SER A 133 -6.20 9.58 13.54
CA SER A 133 -5.10 10.51 13.29
C SER A 133 -3.78 9.74 13.16
N LEU A 134 -2.78 10.31 12.48
CA LEU A 134 -1.44 9.71 12.41
C LEU A 134 -0.84 9.50 13.83
N GLU A 135 -1.17 10.36 14.79
CA GLU A 135 -0.76 10.18 16.18
C GLU A 135 -1.36 8.90 16.76
N ASP A 136 -2.66 8.67 16.55
CA ASP A 136 -3.34 7.49 17.09
C ASP A 136 -2.95 6.20 16.36
N VAL A 137 -2.71 6.25 15.05
CA VAL A 137 -2.11 5.13 14.30
C VAL A 137 -0.79 4.70 14.94
N LYS A 138 0.08 5.66 15.30
CA LYS A 138 1.35 5.37 16.00
C LYS A 138 1.12 4.81 17.40
N ARG A 139 0.16 5.34 18.16
CA ARG A 139 -0.19 4.80 19.50
C ARG A 139 -0.65 3.34 19.41
N VAL A 140 -1.48 3.01 18.42
CA VAL A 140 -1.92 1.64 18.15
C VAL A 140 -0.73 0.77 17.76
N ALA A 141 0.15 1.22 16.87
CA ALA A 141 1.36 0.49 16.53
C ALA A 141 2.23 0.18 17.75
N TYR A 142 2.46 1.16 18.63
CA TYR A 142 3.20 0.95 19.88
C TYR A 142 2.51 -0.02 20.84
N HIS A 143 1.17 -0.02 20.86
CA HIS A 143 0.40 -1.00 21.62
C HIS A 143 0.61 -2.43 21.11
N TYR A 144 0.74 -2.60 19.78
CA TYR A 144 1.01 -3.90 19.15
C TYR A 144 2.50 -4.28 19.11
N GLY A 145 3.35 -3.59 19.88
CA GLY A 145 4.74 -3.98 20.09
C GLY A 145 5.72 -3.43 19.06
N PHE A 146 5.30 -2.47 18.24
CA PHE A 146 6.22 -1.78 17.34
C PHE A 146 7.03 -0.70 18.07
N VAL A 147 8.26 -0.48 17.61
CA VAL A 147 9.15 0.59 18.04
C VAL A 147 9.57 1.38 16.81
N MET A 148 9.42 2.70 16.86
CA MET A 148 9.81 3.59 15.77
C MET A 148 11.34 3.65 15.62
N GLU A 149 11.85 3.37 14.43
CA GLU A 149 13.28 3.53 14.09
C GLU A 149 13.51 4.82 13.28
N MET A 150 12.58 5.14 12.38
CA MET A 150 12.65 6.33 11.52
C MET A 150 11.25 6.82 11.17
N GLU A 151 11.06 8.14 11.15
CA GLU A 151 9.84 8.80 10.67
C GLU A 151 10.22 10.03 9.82
N LYS A 152 9.53 10.24 8.70
CA LYS A 152 9.58 11.48 7.92
C LYS A 152 8.29 11.69 7.14
N MET A 153 8.01 12.94 6.79
CA MET A 153 6.96 13.27 5.83
C MET A 153 7.56 13.42 4.44
N ILE A 154 6.94 12.80 3.43
CA ILE A 154 7.38 12.84 2.03
C ILE A 154 6.25 13.41 1.18
N ASP A 155 6.54 14.49 0.44
CA ASP A 155 5.61 15.00 -0.57
C ASP A 155 5.65 14.11 -1.81
N THR A 156 4.48 13.65 -2.25
CA THR A 156 4.35 12.73 -3.39
C THR A 156 2.99 12.92 -4.09
N THR A 157 2.79 12.19 -5.18
CA THR A 157 1.56 12.16 -5.97
C THR A 157 1.10 10.72 -6.19
N TYR A 158 -0.17 10.52 -6.55
CA TYR A 158 -0.69 9.22 -6.95
C TYR A 158 -1.35 9.33 -8.33
N THR A 159 -0.85 8.57 -9.31
CA THR A 159 -1.32 8.55 -10.71
C THR A 159 -1.55 9.95 -11.32
N ALA A 160 -0.76 10.95 -10.92
CA ALA A 160 -1.00 12.34 -11.28
C ALA A 160 -0.63 12.63 -12.74
N ASN A 161 -1.48 13.41 -13.40
CA ASN A 161 -1.14 14.06 -14.65
C ASN A 161 -0.25 15.28 -14.35
N MET A 162 1.07 15.14 -14.46
CA MET A 162 2.04 16.20 -14.16
C MET A 162 1.93 17.45 -15.06
N VAL A 163 1.20 17.36 -16.18
CA VAL A 163 0.95 18.47 -17.11
C VAL A 163 -0.39 19.16 -16.83
N SER A 164 -1.26 18.54 -16.03
CA SER A 164 -2.55 19.11 -15.65
C SER A 164 -2.38 20.41 -14.86
N MET A 165 -3.28 21.37 -15.10
CA MET A 165 -3.39 22.61 -14.33
C MET A 165 -3.79 22.35 -12.87
N MET A 166 -4.50 21.23 -12.61
CA MET A 166 -4.87 20.77 -11.28
C MET A 166 -4.06 19.51 -10.93
N GLN A 167 -3.36 19.53 -9.80
CA GLN A 167 -2.57 18.40 -9.30
C GLN A 167 -2.84 18.16 -7.82
N ASN A 168 -3.16 16.92 -7.49
CA ASN A 168 -3.28 16.48 -6.10
C ASN A 168 -1.90 16.04 -5.59
N ARG A 169 -1.53 16.53 -4.41
CA ARG A 169 -0.30 16.13 -3.71
C ARG A 169 -0.65 15.59 -2.34
N TYR A 170 0.06 14.56 -1.95
CA TYR A 170 0.00 13.97 -0.63
C TYR A 170 1.27 14.32 0.13
N ARG A 171 1.12 14.73 1.38
CA ARG A 171 2.23 14.73 2.35
C ARG A 171 2.17 13.41 3.10
N ALA A 172 2.79 12.38 2.53
CA ALA A 172 2.71 11.01 3.00
C ALA A 172 3.61 10.78 4.22
N ALA A 173 3.11 10.04 5.20
CA ALA A 173 3.89 9.59 6.32
C ALA A 173 4.74 8.38 5.90
N PHE A 174 6.05 8.49 6.06
CA PHE A 174 6.99 7.39 5.89
C PHE A 174 7.55 6.99 7.25
N TRP A 175 7.55 5.70 7.54
CA TRP A 175 8.26 5.19 8.70
C TRP A 175 8.88 3.82 8.49
N THR A 176 9.80 3.50 9.38
CA THR A 176 10.28 2.16 9.63
C THR A 176 10.11 1.87 11.12
N MET A 177 9.41 0.79 11.43
CA MET A 177 9.19 0.30 12.79
C MET A 177 9.71 -1.13 12.91
N ARG A 178 10.21 -1.49 14.09
CA ARG A 178 10.62 -2.86 14.41
C ARG A 178 9.69 -3.47 15.45
N LYS A 179 9.31 -4.75 15.28
CA LYS A 179 8.56 -5.52 16.27
C LYS A 179 9.49 -5.94 17.43
N ASP A 180 9.21 -5.45 18.64
CA ASP A 180 10.01 -5.74 19.84
C ASP A 180 9.62 -7.08 20.50
N VAL A 181 10.61 -7.97 20.57
CA VAL A 181 10.59 -9.32 21.16
C VAL A 181 10.10 -9.34 22.63
N SER A 182 10.33 -8.27 23.38
CA SER A 182 10.06 -8.22 24.82
C SER A 182 8.58 -8.02 25.15
N ARG A 183 7.84 -7.28 24.31
CA ARG A 183 6.42 -6.95 24.52
C ARG A 183 5.49 -8.04 23.99
N SER A 184 5.91 -8.80 22.96
CA SER A 184 5.14 -9.90 22.37
C SER A 184 4.92 -11.06 23.35
N LYS A 185 5.90 -11.35 24.21
CA LYS A 185 5.85 -12.44 25.20
C LYS A 185 4.96 -12.15 26.42
N ALA A 186 4.69 -10.87 26.71
CA ALA A 186 3.80 -10.49 27.81
C ALA A 186 2.32 -10.81 27.48
N LYS A 187 1.92 -10.79 26.20
CA LYS A 187 0.54 -11.10 25.76
C LYS A 187 0.21 -12.59 25.70
N LYS A 188 1.18 -13.50 25.45
CA LYS A 188 0.92 -14.97 25.49
C LYS A 188 0.72 -15.54 26.90
N ARG A 189 0.83 -14.71 27.95
CA ARG A 189 0.78 -15.12 29.37
C ARG A 189 -0.40 -14.53 30.16
N GLN A 190 -1.31 -13.81 29.51
CA GLN A 190 -2.61 -13.39 30.05
C GLN A 190 -3.73 -14.11 29.30
#